data_AF-A0A6A4J5P3-F1
#
_entry.id   AF-A0A6A4J5P3-F1
#
_cell.length_a   1.000
_cell.length_b   1.000
_cell.length_c   1.000
_cell.angle_alpha   90.00
_cell.angle_beta   90.00
_cell.angle_gamma   90.00
#
_symmetry.space_group_name_H-M   'P 1'
#
loop_
_entity.id
_entity.type
_entity.pdbx_description
1 polymer ?
#
loop_
_entity_poly.entity_id
_entity_poly.type
_entity_poly.pdbx_seq_one_letter_code
_entity_poly.pdbx_strand_id
1 'polypeptide(L)'
;MSNPKPAIARGKALRSQAREIVYNVFQYFKTKKNNDNAKYNVREVTSEATGVSARTVGYIMKEAGNRTASDCTGPLFVTPTKSKPHKKVIAADEFTDAAIRNKIREFYTVRKVCPTLKTLCAALASDEVLDCSRSYLWKRLATSGFKWKKCQSNRKVLIERPEIAAWRARYLRTINTYRIEGKNIVYLDETYVQASHGVGDRLIIVHGGGEKGFVPNALLIFKASSRSGDYHSSMNFENFSKWLTQKFLPNLPADLVVVMDNAKYHCVQTNKRPNSSTLKADVVSWLRRNNVQFNEQFTKAELLLLVKNSSVGQTFKVDEIIRDAGHHTLHLPPYHPDLNPIELVWGDIKGKLARESVGTPLGQKEVYLKKLFSEYSKEEWVNVCGHVKKCEADYRQKDHLVESEIDSFIINVGGTSDSDSSSEEDSDFSD
;
A
#
# COMPACT_ATOMS: atom_id res chain seq x y z
N MET A 1 9.25 4.85 64.84
CA MET A 1 9.90 4.55 63.55
C MET A 1 8.83 4.58 62.46
N SER A 2 8.84 5.57 61.58
CA SER A 2 7.87 5.67 60.47
C SER A 2 8.31 4.72 59.36
N ASN A 3 7.52 3.67 59.11
CA ASN A 3 7.72 2.85 57.92
C ASN A 3 7.56 3.73 56.67
N PRO A 4 8.50 3.70 55.72
CA PRO A 4 8.38 4.47 54.49
C PRO A 4 7.12 4.02 53.75
N LYS A 5 6.25 4.99 53.42
CA LYS A 5 4.98 4.71 52.75
C LYS A 5 5.25 4.02 51.41
N PRO A 6 4.59 2.89 51.09
CA PRO A 6 4.69 2.30 49.77
C PRO A 6 4.14 3.31 48.75
N ALA A 7 5.01 3.80 47.86
CA ALA A 7 4.65 4.80 46.86
C ALA A 7 4.85 4.23 45.46
N ILE A 8 3.82 4.33 44.62
CA ILE A 8 3.94 3.97 43.21
C ILE A 8 4.80 5.03 42.52
N ALA A 9 5.83 4.60 41.78
CA ALA A 9 6.79 5.47 41.11
C ALA A 9 6.08 6.54 40.25
N ARG A 10 6.47 7.82 40.43
CA ARG A 10 5.94 8.95 39.66
C ARG A 10 6.19 8.73 38.16
N GLY A 11 5.18 9.01 37.34
CA GLY A 11 5.29 8.94 35.87
C GLY A 11 4.88 7.60 35.23
N LYS A 12 4.59 6.55 36.02
CA LYS A 12 4.05 5.29 35.48
C LYS A 12 2.52 5.35 35.38
N ALA A 13 1.97 4.96 34.22
CA ALA A 13 0.53 4.87 34.02
C ALA A 13 -0.05 3.69 34.84
N LEU A 14 -1.11 3.95 35.60
CA LEU A 14 -1.88 2.90 36.26
C LEU A 14 -2.73 2.16 35.23
N ARG A 15 -2.48 0.85 35.09
CA ARG A 15 -3.25 -0.04 34.21
C ARG A 15 -4.67 -0.25 34.72
N SER A 16 -5.60 -0.66 33.85
CA SER A 16 -7.03 -0.88 34.15
C SER A 16 -7.27 -1.66 35.44
N GLN A 17 -6.65 -2.83 35.61
CA GLN A 17 -6.79 -3.65 36.83
C GLN A 17 -6.33 -2.93 38.10
N ALA A 18 -5.23 -2.19 38.04
CA ALA A 18 -4.75 -1.43 39.21
C ALA A 18 -5.70 -0.29 39.58
N ARG A 19 -6.35 0.35 38.59
CA ARG A 19 -7.38 1.37 38.81
C ARG A 19 -8.64 0.76 39.45
N GLU A 20 -9.02 -0.44 39.04
CA GLU A 20 -10.13 -1.19 39.62
C GLU A 20 -9.88 -1.57 41.08
N ILE A 21 -8.67 -2.03 41.41
CA ILE A 21 -8.28 -2.30 42.80
C ILE A 21 -8.38 -1.02 43.65
N VAL A 22 -7.88 0.11 43.15
CA VAL A 22 -7.98 1.40 43.86
C VAL A 22 -9.43 1.81 44.08
N TYR A 23 -10.31 1.57 43.10
CA TYR A 23 -11.75 1.79 43.23
C TYR A 23 -12.39 0.90 44.29
N ASN A 24 -12.08 -0.39 44.31
CA ASN A 24 -12.61 -1.33 45.30
C ASN A 24 -12.16 -0.96 46.72
N VAL A 25 -10.90 -0.55 46.90
CA VAL A 25 -10.39 -0.08 48.20
C VAL A 25 -11.09 1.21 48.63
N PHE A 26 -11.35 2.14 47.70
CA PHE A 26 -12.12 3.35 48.01
C PHE A 26 -13.54 3.02 48.48
N GLN A 27 -14.24 2.11 47.78
CA GLN A 27 -15.59 1.69 48.15
C GLN A 27 -15.62 0.99 49.50
N TYR A 28 -14.64 0.14 49.80
CA TYR A 28 -14.50 -0.49 51.11
C TYR A 28 -14.42 0.54 52.24
N PHE A 29 -13.53 1.53 52.13
CA PHE A 29 -13.42 2.59 53.14
C PHE A 29 -14.66 3.51 53.18
N LYS A 30 -15.33 3.71 52.05
CA LYS A 30 -16.60 4.47 52.01
C LYS A 30 -17.70 3.76 52.79
N THR A 31 -17.87 2.45 52.57
CA THR A 31 -18.85 1.62 53.29
C THR A 31 -18.51 1.55 54.77
N LYS A 32 -17.24 1.31 55.11
CA LYS A 32 -16.78 1.26 56.51
C LYS A 32 -17.00 2.59 57.24
N LYS A 33 -16.73 3.71 56.59
CA LYS A 33 -17.00 5.04 57.15
C LYS A 33 -18.47 5.23 57.51
N ASN A 34 -19.37 4.79 56.63
CA ASN A 34 -20.81 4.89 56.84
C ASN A 34 -21.30 3.95 57.95
N ASN A 35 -20.82 2.72 57.99
CA ASN A 35 -21.24 1.71 58.98
C ASN A 35 -20.73 2.03 60.39
N ASP A 36 -19.46 2.44 60.51
CA ASP A 36 -18.82 2.68 61.81
C ASP A 36 -18.99 4.16 62.28
N ASN A 37 -19.76 4.96 61.54
CA ASN A 37 -19.91 6.42 61.72
C ASN A 37 -18.58 7.17 61.94
N ALA A 38 -17.53 6.70 61.25
CA ALA A 38 -16.16 7.12 61.49
C ALA A 38 -15.84 8.48 60.83
N LYS A 39 -15.02 9.31 61.48
CA LYS A 39 -14.63 10.63 60.95
C LYS A 39 -13.23 10.60 60.31
N TYR A 40 -13.15 10.14 59.06
CA TYR A 40 -11.93 10.28 58.24
C TYR A 40 -12.24 10.62 56.78
N ASN A 41 -11.22 11.11 56.06
CA ASN A 41 -11.33 11.38 54.62
C ASN A 41 -11.04 10.10 53.82
N VAL A 42 -12.07 9.52 53.21
CA VAL A 42 -12.00 8.27 52.43
C VAL A 42 -10.92 8.32 51.35
N ARG A 43 -10.75 9.49 50.71
CA ARG A 43 -9.76 9.67 49.63
C ARG A 43 -8.33 9.60 50.14
N GLU A 44 -8.08 10.18 51.30
CA GLU A 44 -6.75 10.20 51.92
C GLU A 44 -6.37 8.82 52.46
N VAL A 45 -7.28 8.12 53.14
CA VAL A 45 -7.01 6.75 53.62
C VAL A 45 -6.86 5.75 52.47
N THR A 46 -7.59 5.94 51.36
CA THR A 46 -7.41 5.14 50.14
C THR A 46 -6.05 5.43 49.51
N SER A 47 -5.64 6.69 49.48
CA SER A 47 -4.31 7.10 48.99
C SER A 47 -3.20 6.45 49.82
N GLU A 48 -3.34 6.45 51.14
CA GLU A 48 -2.41 5.83 52.07
C GLU A 48 -2.36 4.31 51.93
N ALA A 49 -3.51 3.65 51.79
CA ALA A 49 -3.59 2.20 51.65
C ALA A 49 -3.05 1.68 50.30
N THR A 50 -3.24 2.44 49.22
CA THR A 50 -2.89 2.01 47.85
C THR A 50 -1.57 2.56 47.34
N GLY A 51 -0.99 3.55 48.01
CA GLY A 51 0.22 4.25 47.55
C GLY A 51 0.00 5.14 46.31
N VAL A 52 -1.26 5.33 45.89
CA VAL A 52 -1.67 6.18 44.76
C VAL A 52 -2.00 7.58 45.29
N SER A 53 -1.65 8.64 44.58
CA SER A 53 -1.94 10.01 45.04
C SER A 53 -3.45 10.25 45.22
N ALA A 54 -3.83 10.98 46.26
CA ALA A 54 -5.23 11.36 46.53
C ALA A 54 -5.90 12.04 45.32
N ARG A 55 -5.13 12.81 44.53
CA ARG A 55 -5.58 13.40 43.27
C ARG A 55 -5.96 12.32 42.24
N THR A 56 -5.11 11.31 42.05
CA THR A 56 -5.38 10.18 41.14
C THR A 56 -6.56 9.34 41.61
N VAL A 57 -6.70 9.09 42.92
CA VAL A 57 -7.90 8.44 43.49
C VAL A 57 -9.15 9.23 43.11
N GLY A 58 -9.13 10.55 43.26
CA GLY A 58 -10.23 11.43 42.83
C GLY A 58 -10.57 11.33 41.34
N TYR A 59 -9.56 11.26 40.46
CA TYR A 59 -9.78 11.06 39.03
C TYR A 59 -10.41 9.71 38.70
N ILE A 60 -9.93 8.62 39.32
CA ILE A 60 -10.50 7.28 39.12
C ILE A 60 -11.97 7.28 39.58
N MET A 61 -12.31 7.94 40.70
CA MET A 61 -13.71 7.99 41.15
C MET A 61 -14.59 8.78 40.19
N LYS A 62 -14.07 9.88 39.65
CA LYS A 62 -14.78 10.69 38.67
C LYS A 62 -15.00 9.92 37.35
N GLU A 63 -14.05 9.09 36.95
CA GLU A 63 -14.14 8.22 35.77
C GLU A 63 -15.16 7.09 35.96
N ALA A 64 -15.24 6.48 37.15
CA ALA A 64 -16.23 5.46 37.47
C ALA A 64 -17.68 6.01 37.49
N GLY A 65 -17.85 7.26 37.95
CA GLY A 65 -19.18 7.85 38.13
C GLY A 65 -20.04 7.02 39.10
N ASN A 66 -21.29 6.76 38.73
CA ASN A 66 -22.21 5.87 39.47
C ASN A 66 -22.24 4.44 38.92
N ARG A 67 -21.34 4.07 38.01
CA ARG A 67 -21.39 2.78 37.31
C ARG A 67 -20.86 1.67 38.22
N THR A 68 -21.54 0.53 38.22
CA THR A 68 -21.03 -0.70 38.83
C THR A 68 -20.55 -1.67 37.75
N ALA A 69 -19.72 -2.65 38.13
CA ALA A 69 -19.19 -3.64 37.19
C ALA A 69 -20.29 -4.48 36.52
N SER A 70 -21.49 -4.58 37.12
CA SER A 70 -22.65 -5.25 36.52
C SER A 70 -23.35 -4.46 35.42
N ASP A 71 -23.09 -3.15 35.32
CA ASP A 71 -23.79 -2.24 34.40
C ASP A 71 -23.06 -2.05 33.06
N CYS A 72 -21.89 -2.68 32.89
CA CYS A 72 -20.97 -2.40 31.79
C CYS A 72 -20.70 -3.65 30.94
N THR A 73 -20.81 -3.53 29.61
CA THR A 73 -20.42 -4.57 28.64
C THR A 73 -18.89 -4.66 28.41
N GLY A 74 -18.09 -4.04 29.28
CA GLY A 74 -16.63 -3.95 29.20
C GLY A 74 -15.99 -3.50 30.52
N PRO A 75 -14.65 -3.43 30.61
CA PRO A 75 -13.95 -3.11 31.86
C PRO A 75 -14.29 -1.69 32.33
N LEU A 76 -14.52 -1.54 33.65
CA LEU A 76 -14.93 -0.27 34.28
C LEU A 76 -13.89 0.85 34.10
N PHE A 77 -12.62 0.51 33.93
CA PHE A 77 -11.52 1.45 33.71
C PHE A 77 -10.66 1.04 32.52
N VAL A 78 -10.19 2.02 31.75
CA VAL A 78 -9.25 1.82 30.65
C VAL A 78 -7.88 2.40 31.03
N THR A 79 -6.80 1.78 30.57
CA THR A 79 -5.44 2.30 30.81
C THR A 79 -5.26 3.62 30.03
N PRO A 80 -4.91 4.75 30.69
CA PRO A 80 -4.73 6.01 29.99
C PRO A 80 -3.55 5.94 29.01
N THR A 81 -3.83 6.12 27.72
CA THR A 81 -2.82 6.22 26.66
C THR A 81 -2.63 7.68 26.24
N LYS A 82 -1.40 8.07 25.89
CA LYS A 82 -1.16 9.37 25.24
C LYS A 82 -1.91 9.40 23.91
N SER A 83 -2.85 10.33 23.75
CA SER A 83 -3.47 10.60 22.45
C SER A 83 -2.38 11.05 21.48
N LYS A 84 -2.16 10.28 20.41
CA LYS A 84 -1.34 10.75 19.30
C LYS A 84 -2.23 11.67 18.46
N PRO A 85 -1.77 12.87 18.08
CA PRO A 85 -2.52 13.71 17.15
C PRO A 85 -2.79 12.89 15.88
N HIS A 86 -4.05 12.82 15.47
CA HIS A 86 -4.42 12.20 14.21
C HIS A 86 -3.73 12.98 13.08
N LYS A 87 -2.87 12.30 12.31
CA LYS A 87 -2.26 12.89 11.12
C LYS A 87 -3.40 13.28 10.16
N LYS A 88 -3.35 14.48 9.57
CA LYS A 88 -4.24 14.85 8.46
C LYS A 88 -4.13 13.76 7.39
N VAL A 89 -5.25 13.16 7.02
CA VAL A 89 -5.32 12.21 5.90
C VAL A 89 -5.30 13.05 4.64
N ILE A 90 -4.16 13.09 3.97
CA ILE A 90 -4.05 13.67 2.63
C ILE A 90 -4.56 12.59 1.68
N ALA A 91 -5.71 12.85 1.05
CA ALA A 91 -6.27 11.99 0.02
C ALA A 91 -5.42 12.17 -1.23
N ALA A 92 -4.47 11.26 -1.42
CA ALA A 92 -3.63 11.26 -2.58
C ALA A 92 -3.51 9.80 -3.03
N ASP A 93 -4.01 9.55 -4.23
CA ASP A 93 -4.18 8.26 -4.86
C ASP A 93 -3.13 8.05 -5.96
N GLU A 94 -3.32 6.99 -6.73
CA GLU A 94 -2.42 6.62 -7.82
C GLU A 94 -2.40 7.64 -8.97
N PHE A 95 -3.51 8.32 -9.25
CA PHE A 95 -3.56 9.43 -10.21
C PHE A 95 -2.72 10.61 -9.73
N THR A 96 -2.73 10.88 -8.43
CA THR A 96 -1.87 11.89 -7.81
C THR A 96 -0.38 11.56 -8.05
N ASP A 97 0.01 10.29 -7.97
CA ASP A 97 1.39 9.85 -8.21
C ASP A 97 1.82 10.03 -9.67
N ALA A 98 0.93 9.74 -10.62
CA ALA A 98 1.17 10.00 -12.03
C ALA A 98 1.36 11.50 -12.31
N ALA A 99 0.54 12.36 -11.68
CA ALA A 99 0.67 13.82 -11.78
C ALA A 99 1.99 14.32 -11.19
N ILE A 100 2.40 13.81 -10.02
CA ILE A 100 3.71 14.13 -9.41
C ILE A 100 4.85 13.75 -10.36
N ARG A 101 4.81 12.55 -10.96
CA ARG A 101 5.81 12.08 -11.93
C ARG A 101 5.90 13.02 -13.14
N ASN A 102 4.75 13.43 -13.69
CA ASN A 102 4.72 14.39 -14.80
C ASN A 102 5.28 15.76 -14.41
N LYS A 103 5.01 16.22 -13.19
CA LYS A 103 5.59 17.47 -12.68
C LYS A 103 7.11 17.38 -12.54
N ILE A 104 7.64 16.28 -11.99
CA ILE A 104 9.09 16.05 -11.91
C ILE A 104 9.73 16.06 -13.30
N ARG A 105 9.08 15.45 -14.28
CA ARG A 105 9.55 15.47 -15.67
C ARG A 105 9.60 16.87 -16.25
N GLU A 106 8.55 17.66 -16.05
CA GLU A 106 8.51 19.06 -16.50
C GLU A 106 9.68 19.88 -15.94
N PHE A 107 10.06 19.66 -14.67
CA PHE A 107 11.25 20.31 -14.10
C PHE A 107 12.52 20.02 -14.90
N TYR A 108 12.73 18.75 -15.31
CA TYR A 108 13.90 18.36 -16.09
C TYR A 108 13.80 18.76 -17.56
N THR A 109 12.69 18.49 -18.23
CA THR A 109 12.60 18.64 -19.69
C THR A 109 12.25 20.05 -20.14
N VAL A 110 11.40 20.75 -19.38
CA VAL A 110 10.92 22.09 -19.73
C VAL A 110 11.67 23.16 -18.95
N ARG A 111 11.67 23.05 -17.61
CA ARG A 111 12.32 24.07 -16.77
C ARG A 111 13.84 24.00 -16.79
N LYS A 112 14.40 22.85 -17.21
CA LYS A 112 15.85 22.57 -17.18
C LYS A 112 16.46 22.89 -15.81
N VAL A 113 15.79 22.48 -14.74
CA VAL A 113 16.24 22.68 -13.35
C VAL A 113 15.99 21.41 -12.55
N CYS A 114 16.93 21.05 -11.66
CA CYS A 114 16.72 19.95 -10.73
C CYS A 114 15.71 20.35 -9.65
N PRO A 115 14.60 19.60 -9.48
CA PRO A 115 13.63 19.90 -8.44
C PRO A 115 14.23 19.68 -7.04
N THR A 116 13.95 20.59 -6.12
CA THR A 116 14.07 20.38 -4.67
C THR A 116 12.70 20.04 -4.08
N LEU A 117 12.64 19.49 -2.87
CA LEU A 117 11.35 19.26 -2.20
C LEU A 117 10.56 20.57 -2.04
N LYS A 118 11.24 21.69 -1.74
CA LYS A 118 10.61 23.01 -1.59
C LYS A 118 9.97 23.47 -2.90
N THR A 119 10.73 23.45 -3.99
CA THR A 119 10.23 23.90 -5.31
C THR A 119 9.16 22.97 -5.86
N LEU A 120 9.28 21.66 -5.61
CA LEU A 120 8.31 20.68 -6.06
C LEU A 120 7.00 20.78 -5.28
N CYS A 121 7.03 20.93 -3.95
CA CYS A 121 5.83 21.21 -3.15
C CYS A 121 5.10 22.47 -3.64
N ALA A 122 5.84 23.57 -3.87
CA ALA A 122 5.24 24.82 -4.34
C ALA A 122 4.59 24.67 -5.72
N ALA A 123 5.24 23.97 -6.65
CA ALA A 123 4.68 23.71 -7.97
C ALA A 123 3.43 22.82 -7.89
N LEU A 124 3.48 21.71 -7.14
CA LEU A 124 2.35 20.80 -6.97
C LEU A 124 1.13 21.48 -6.32
N ALA A 125 1.34 22.39 -5.38
CA ALA A 125 0.27 23.19 -4.79
C ALA A 125 -0.31 24.19 -5.81
N SER A 126 0.54 24.86 -6.59
CA SER A 126 0.12 25.81 -7.63
C SER A 126 -0.68 25.15 -8.76
N ASP A 127 -0.38 23.90 -9.09
CA ASP A 127 -1.06 23.14 -10.12
C ASP A 127 -2.29 22.37 -9.59
N GLU A 128 -2.70 22.63 -8.34
CA GLU A 128 -3.80 21.95 -7.65
C GLU A 128 -3.67 20.40 -7.62
N VAL A 129 -2.44 19.89 -7.75
CA VAL A 129 -2.17 18.45 -7.73
C VAL A 129 -2.12 17.94 -6.30
N LEU A 130 -1.33 18.61 -5.45
CA LEU A 130 -1.10 18.16 -4.07
C LEU A 130 -0.51 19.28 -3.20
N ASP A 131 -1.29 19.73 -2.22
CA ASP A 131 -0.79 20.60 -1.14
C ASP A 131 -0.35 19.73 0.05
N CYS A 132 0.96 19.66 0.29
CA CYS A 132 1.52 18.81 1.34
C CYS A 132 2.86 19.32 1.89
N SER A 133 3.25 18.80 3.06
CA SER A 133 4.54 19.11 3.66
C SER A 133 5.70 18.41 2.93
N ARG A 134 6.90 19.01 2.99
CA ARG A 134 8.13 18.44 2.41
C ARG A 134 8.38 17.00 2.87
N SER A 135 8.20 16.71 4.16
CA SER A 135 8.39 15.37 4.72
C SER A 135 7.37 14.35 4.20
N TYR A 136 6.13 14.78 3.94
CA TYR A 136 5.13 13.91 3.33
C TYR A 136 5.49 13.60 1.88
N LEU A 137 5.84 14.63 1.10
CA LEU A 137 6.26 14.47 -0.29
C LEU A 137 7.49 13.56 -0.40
N TRP A 138 8.50 13.76 0.45
CA TRP A 138 9.70 12.91 0.48
C TRP A 138 9.36 11.42 0.69
N LYS A 139 8.50 11.11 1.67
CA LYS A 139 8.04 9.73 1.90
C LYS A 139 7.26 9.19 0.72
N ARG A 140 6.39 10.01 0.13
CA ARG A 140 5.58 9.63 -1.02
C ARG A 140 6.42 9.32 -2.26
N LEU A 141 7.39 10.19 -2.57
CA LEU A 141 8.35 9.97 -3.66
C LEU A 141 9.10 8.65 -3.50
N ALA A 142 9.55 8.34 -2.28
CA ALA A 142 10.20 7.07 -1.99
C ALA A 142 9.27 5.87 -2.23
N THR A 143 8.00 5.97 -1.83
CA THR A 143 7.01 4.92 -2.08
C THR A 143 6.56 4.81 -3.54
N SER A 144 6.69 5.87 -4.34
CA SER A 144 6.31 5.90 -5.78
C SER A 144 7.50 5.63 -6.72
N GLY A 145 8.61 5.11 -6.18
CA GLY A 145 9.74 4.63 -6.98
C GLY A 145 10.82 5.67 -7.30
N PHE A 146 10.87 6.80 -6.58
CA PHE A 146 11.93 7.79 -6.73
C PHE A 146 13.00 7.70 -5.64
N LYS A 147 14.21 8.13 -5.95
CA LYS A 147 15.32 8.27 -5.01
C LYS A 147 16.19 9.47 -5.32
N TRP A 148 16.87 9.98 -4.32
CA TRP A 148 17.91 10.99 -4.49
C TRP A 148 19.24 10.31 -4.82
N LYS A 149 19.89 10.70 -5.91
CA LYS A 149 21.23 10.26 -6.31
C LYS A 149 22.22 11.40 -6.03
N LYS A 150 23.29 11.12 -5.30
CA LYS A 150 24.41 12.06 -5.15
C LYS A 150 25.23 12.08 -6.44
N CYS A 151 25.51 13.28 -6.94
CA CYS A 151 26.41 13.54 -8.06
C CYS A 151 27.86 13.64 -7.56
N GLN A 152 28.82 13.66 -8.48
CA GLN A 152 30.24 13.88 -8.16
C GLN A 152 30.48 15.22 -7.44
N SER A 153 29.66 16.24 -7.73
CA SER A 153 29.70 17.56 -7.11
C SER A 153 28.98 17.66 -5.75
N ASN A 154 28.69 16.53 -5.07
CA ASN A 154 27.88 16.44 -3.84
C ASN A 154 26.41 16.93 -3.94
N ARG A 155 26.00 17.52 -5.07
CA ARG A 155 24.61 17.82 -5.39
C ARG A 155 23.76 16.54 -5.41
N LYS A 156 22.50 16.62 -4.99
CA LYS A 156 21.53 15.52 -5.11
C LYS A 156 20.58 15.78 -6.26
N VAL A 157 20.35 14.78 -7.11
CA VAL A 157 19.34 14.81 -8.18
C VAL A 157 18.24 13.80 -7.88
N LEU A 158 16.99 14.19 -8.10
CA LEU A 158 15.83 13.32 -7.92
C LEU A 158 15.64 12.46 -9.16
N ILE A 159 15.86 11.16 -9.04
CA ILE A 159 15.73 10.22 -10.17
C ILE A 159 14.70 9.15 -9.85
N GLU A 160 14.06 8.64 -10.89
CA GLU A 160 13.37 7.37 -10.77
C GLU A 160 14.39 6.25 -10.55
N ARG A 161 14.01 5.22 -9.80
CA ARG A 161 14.88 4.05 -9.61
C ARG A 161 15.17 3.39 -10.96
N PRO A 162 16.45 3.18 -11.34
CA PRO A 162 16.82 2.65 -12.65
C PRO A 162 16.13 1.33 -13.01
N GLU A 163 15.93 0.45 -12.03
CA GLU A 163 15.25 -0.83 -12.19
C GLU A 163 13.77 -0.67 -12.60
N ILE A 164 13.09 0.39 -12.14
CA ILE A 164 11.69 0.70 -12.49
C ILE A 164 11.64 1.30 -13.89
N ALA A 165 12.51 2.28 -14.18
CA ALA A 165 12.62 2.88 -15.50
C ALA A 165 12.96 1.82 -16.58
N ALA A 166 13.90 0.91 -16.29
CA ALA A 166 14.27 -0.18 -17.19
C ALA A 166 13.12 -1.19 -17.37
N TRP A 167 12.34 -1.48 -16.33
CA TRP A 167 11.13 -2.31 -16.46
C TRP A 167 10.11 -1.61 -17.37
N ARG A 168 9.81 -0.34 -17.12
CA ARG A 168 8.88 0.43 -17.96
C ARG A 168 9.32 0.43 -19.42
N ALA A 169 10.60 0.70 -19.70
CA ALA A 169 11.12 0.68 -21.06
C ALA A 169 10.96 -0.69 -21.74
N ARG A 170 11.17 -1.80 -21.01
CA ARG A 170 10.92 -3.16 -21.52
C ARG A 170 9.44 -3.40 -21.79
N TYR A 171 8.57 -3.06 -20.83
CA TYR A 171 7.11 -3.17 -20.98
C TYR A 171 6.63 -2.41 -22.22
N LEU A 172 7.03 -1.15 -22.38
CA LEU A 172 6.63 -0.31 -23.51
C LEU A 172 7.10 -0.84 -24.86
N ARG A 173 8.27 -1.50 -24.92
CA ARG A 173 8.72 -2.20 -26.13
C ARG A 173 7.86 -3.43 -26.40
N THR A 174 7.69 -4.30 -25.40
CA THR A 174 6.95 -5.55 -25.54
C THR A 174 5.49 -5.32 -25.92
N ILE A 175 4.80 -4.40 -25.25
CA ILE A 175 3.39 -4.11 -25.57
C ILE A 175 3.24 -3.49 -26.96
N ASN A 176 4.22 -2.69 -27.40
CA ASN A 176 4.23 -2.14 -28.75
C ASN A 176 4.40 -3.23 -29.81
N THR A 177 5.28 -4.19 -29.57
CA THR A 177 5.45 -5.37 -30.44
C THR A 177 4.13 -6.12 -30.59
N TYR A 178 3.45 -6.43 -29.48
CA TYR A 178 2.15 -7.11 -29.54
C TYR A 178 1.09 -6.33 -30.30
N ARG A 179 1.08 -4.99 -30.19
CA ARG A 179 0.16 -4.15 -30.96
C ARG A 179 0.49 -4.12 -32.46
N ILE A 180 1.78 -4.10 -32.83
CA ILE A 180 2.21 -4.18 -34.23
C ILE A 180 1.83 -5.55 -34.84
N GLU A 181 1.96 -6.61 -34.06
CA GLU A 181 1.53 -7.96 -34.44
C GLU A 181 0.01 -8.14 -34.50
N GLY A 182 -0.77 -7.13 -34.10
CA GLY A 182 -2.23 -7.20 -34.08
C GLY A 182 -2.79 -8.13 -33.00
N LYS A 183 -2.01 -8.45 -31.95
CA LYS A 183 -2.48 -9.25 -30.82
C LYS A 183 -3.59 -8.50 -30.07
N ASN A 184 -4.63 -9.24 -29.69
CA ASN A 184 -5.64 -8.69 -28.79
C ASN A 184 -5.06 -8.64 -27.37
N ILE A 185 -5.21 -7.49 -26.70
CA ILE A 185 -4.70 -7.26 -25.35
C ILE A 185 -5.89 -7.10 -24.41
N VAL A 186 -5.89 -7.86 -23.32
CA VAL A 186 -6.85 -7.75 -22.22
C VAL A 186 -6.13 -7.39 -20.93
N TYR A 187 -6.73 -6.52 -20.14
CA TYR A 187 -6.21 -6.05 -18.88
C TYR A 187 -7.13 -6.57 -17.77
N LEU A 188 -6.54 -7.13 -16.71
CA LEU A 188 -7.26 -7.57 -15.52
C LEU A 188 -6.72 -6.86 -14.30
N ASP A 189 -7.59 -6.67 -13.30
CA ASP A 189 -7.23 -6.05 -12.03
C ASP A 189 -8.33 -6.25 -10.98
N GLU A 190 -8.04 -5.87 -9.73
CA GLU A 190 -8.97 -5.82 -8.62
C GLU A 190 -9.15 -4.41 -8.03
N THR A 191 -10.40 -4.02 -7.80
CA THR A 191 -10.74 -2.80 -7.04
C THR A 191 -11.69 -3.12 -5.89
N TYR A 192 -11.91 -2.16 -5.00
CA TYR A 192 -12.92 -2.27 -3.96
C TYR A 192 -13.83 -1.04 -3.89
N VAL A 193 -15.04 -1.26 -3.36
CA VAL A 193 -16.02 -0.21 -3.02
C VAL A 193 -16.40 -0.36 -1.54
N GLN A 194 -16.48 0.77 -0.83
CA GLN A 194 -16.86 0.82 0.59
C GLN A 194 -18.34 1.18 0.78
N ALA A 195 -18.93 0.75 1.90
CA ALA A 195 -20.31 1.05 2.26
C ALA A 195 -20.51 2.55 2.59
N SER A 196 -19.63 3.13 3.40
CA SER A 196 -19.62 4.53 3.83
C SER A 196 -18.23 4.95 4.33
N HIS A 197 -18.00 6.24 4.57
CA HIS A 197 -16.74 6.79 5.08
C HIS A 197 -16.44 6.31 6.51
N GLY A 198 -15.85 5.11 6.64
CA GLY A 198 -15.44 4.49 7.90
C GLY A 198 -14.86 3.09 7.71
N VAL A 199 -14.27 2.52 8.77
CA VAL A 199 -13.79 1.13 8.79
C VAL A 199 -15.02 0.21 8.77
N GLY A 200 -15.42 -0.21 7.57
CA GLY A 200 -16.61 -1.03 7.33
C GLY A 200 -16.44 -2.02 6.20
N ASP A 201 -17.43 -2.89 6.06
CA ASP A 201 -17.51 -3.90 5.01
C ASP A 201 -17.25 -3.31 3.61
N ARG A 202 -16.52 -4.06 2.77
CA ARG A 202 -16.17 -3.68 1.40
C ARG A 202 -16.59 -4.78 0.41
N LEU A 203 -16.98 -4.33 -0.79
CA LEU A 203 -17.11 -5.20 -1.96
C LEU A 203 -15.77 -5.21 -2.68
N ILE A 204 -15.23 -6.39 -2.93
CA ILE A 204 -14.09 -6.62 -3.81
C ILE A 204 -14.66 -6.95 -5.19
N ILE A 205 -14.09 -6.35 -6.22
CA ILE A 205 -14.47 -6.49 -7.61
C ILE A 205 -13.23 -6.98 -8.36
N VAL A 206 -13.39 -8.05 -9.13
CA VAL A 206 -12.35 -8.61 -10.00
C VAL A 206 -12.95 -8.71 -11.39
N HIS A 207 -12.28 -8.13 -12.38
CA HIS A 207 -12.71 -8.23 -13.77
C HIS A 207 -11.54 -8.04 -14.73
N GLY A 208 -11.84 -8.11 -16.03
CA GLY A 208 -10.89 -7.79 -17.07
C GLY A 208 -11.58 -7.52 -18.39
N GLY A 209 -10.92 -6.74 -19.24
CA GLY A 209 -11.45 -6.28 -20.51
C GLY A 209 -10.38 -5.63 -21.38
N GLY A 210 -10.77 -5.22 -22.58
CA GLY A 210 -9.90 -4.53 -23.53
C GLY A 210 -10.72 -3.83 -24.60
N GLU A 211 -10.14 -3.52 -25.76
CA GLU A 211 -10.83 -2.80 -26.85
C GLU A 211 -12.07 -3.52 -27.42
N LYS A 212 -12.25 -4.79 -27.08
CA LYS A 212 -13.44 -5.59 -27.42
C LYS A 212 -14.54 -5.54 -26.36
N GLY A 213 -14.35 -4.75 -25.30
CA GLY A 213 -15.22 -4.69 -24.14
C GLY A 213 -14.74 -5.56 -22.98
N PHE A 214 -15.60 -5.71 -21.97
CA PHE A 214 -15.38 -6.64 -20.87
C PHE A 214 -15.42 -8.10 -21.33
N VAL A 215 -14.61 -8.95 -20.69
CA VAL A 215 -14.66 -10.39 -20.93
C VAL A 215 -15.99 -10.94 -20.40
N PRO A 216 -16.83 -11.57 -21.24
CA PRO A 216 -18.16 -12.01 -20.81
C PRO A 216 -18.05 -13.03 -19.68
N ASN A 217 -19.01 -13.02 -18.75
CA ASN A 217 -19.09 -13.92 -17.60
C ASN A 217 -17.88 -13.90 -16.62
N ALA A 218 -16.95 -12.95 -16.79
CA ALA A 218 -15.76 -12.85 -15.96
C ALA A 218 -15.92 -11.91 -14.74
N LEU A 219 -17.01 -11.12 -14.65
CA LEU A 219 -17.22 -10.24 -13.50
C LEU A 219 -17.41 -11.05 -12.22
N LEU A 220 -16.58 -10.76 -11.21
CA LEU A 220 -16.71 -11.30 -9.87
C LEU A 220 -16.83 -10.15 -8.87
N ILE A 221 -17.91 -10.15 -8.09
CA ILE A 221 -18.11 -9.22 -6.97
C ILE A 221 -18.42 -10.03 -5.73
N PHE A 222 -17.69 -9.78 -4.64
CA PHE A 222 -17.94 -10.46 -3.37
C PHE A 222 -17.59 -9.58 -2.17
N LYS A 223 -18.20 -9.88 -1.03
CA LYS A 223 -18.01 -9.13 0.22
C LYS A 223 -16.79 -9.67 0.97
N ALA A 224 -15.82 -8.82 1.29
CA ALA A 224 -14.56 -9.22 1.91
C ALA A 224 -14.69 -9.87 3.31
N SER A 225 -15.83 -9.67 4.00
CA SER A 225 -16.11 -10.23 5.33
C SER A 225 -17.05 -11.43 5.32
N SER A 226 -17.49 -11.89 4.13
CA SER A 226 -18.38 -13.04 4.05
C SER A 226 -17.63 -14.34 4.36
N ARG A 227 -18.16 -15.12 5.31
CA ARG A 227 -17.74 -16.51 5.58
C ARG A 227 -18.54 -17.52 4.75
N SER A 228 -19.53 -17.08 3.98
CA SER A 228 -20.36 -17.90 3.10
C SER A 228 -20.07 -17.61 1.63
N GLY A 229 -20.03 -18.66 0.80
CA GLY A 229 -19.75 -18.61 -0.63
C GLY A 229 -18.34 -19.08 -1.01
N ASP A 230 -18.13 -19.26 -2.31
CA ASP A 230 -16.92 -19.85 -2.90
C ASP A 230 -15.65 -18.97 -2.83
N TYR A 231 -15.81 -17.71 -2.41
CA TYR A 231 -14.74 -16.72 -2.26
C TYR A 231 -14.79 -16.15 -0.84
N HIS A 232 -13.85 -16.62 0.00
CA HIS A 232 -13.72 -16.20 1.39
C HIS A 232 -12.65 -15.12 1.55
N SER A 233 -12.89 -14.12 2.40
CA SER A 233 -11.90 -13.10 2.83
C SER A 233 -11.35 -12.19 1.72
N SER A 234 -10.19 -11.55 1.89
CA SER A 234 -9.55 -10.74 0.83
C SER A 234 -9.05 -11.62 -0.33
N MET A 235 -8.75 -11.00 -1.48
CA MET A 235 -8.15 -11.71 -2.62
C MET A 235 -6.82 -12.38 -2.25
N ASN A 236 -6.61 -13.61 -2.72
CA ASN A 236 -5.40 -14.42 -2.50
C ASN A 236 -5.12 -15.29 -3.75
N PHE A 237 -4.03 -16.06 -3.75
CA PHE A 237 -3.62 -16.85 -4.91
C PHE A 237 -4.65 -17.91 -5.29
N GLU A 238 -5.23 -18.62 -4.32
CA GLU A 238 -6.19 -19.69 -4.55
C GLU A 238 -7.49 -19.15 -5.17
N ASN A 239 -8.03 -18.09 -4.59
CA ASN A 239 -9.23 -17.39 -5.08
C ASN A 239 -8.99 -16.81 -6.46
N PHE A 240 -7.84 -16.14 -6.68
CA PHE A 240 -7.48 -15.59 -7.97
C PHE A 240 -7.35 -16.67 -9.04
N SER A 241 -6.61 -17.74 -8.75
CA SER A 241 -6.42 -18.86 -9.69
C SER A 241 -7.75 -19.54 -10.03
N LYS A 242 -8.66 -19.67 -9.05
CA LYS A 242 -10.01 -20.20 -9.28
C LYS A 242 -10.81 -19.29 -10.21
N TRP A 243 -10.83 -17.98 -9.96
CA TRP A 243 -11.49 -17.01 -10.83
C TRP A 243 -10.89 -17.02 -12.25
N LEU A 244 -9.56 -16.99 -12.33
CA LEU A 244 -8.82 -16.98 -13.59
C LEU A 244 -9.17 -18.21 -14.45
N THR A 245 -9.14 -19.40 -13.87
CA THR A 245 -9.39 -20.67 -14.58
C THR A 245 -10.86 -20.93 -14.88
N GLN A 246 -11.78 -20.50 -14.02
CA GLN A 246 -13.21 -20.85 -14.15
C GLN A 246 -14.06 -19.76 -14.81
N LYS A 247 -13.63 -18.50 -14.74
CA LYS A 247 -14.44 -17.34 -15.16
C LYS A 247 -13.75 -16.51 -16.23
N PHE A 248 -12.43 -16.30 -16.14
CA PHE A 248 -11.73 -15.43 -17.07
C PHE A 248 -11.28 -16.16 -18.34
N LEU A 249 -10.35 -17.11 -18.20
CA LEU A 249 -9.71 -17.81 -19.33
C LEU A 249 -10.70 -18.54 -20.26
N PRO A 250 -11.74 -19.25 -19.78
CA PRO A 250 -12.67 -19.95 -20.67
C PRO A 250 -13.49 -19.04 -21.58
N ASN A 251 -13.59 -17.75 -21.25
CA ASN A 251 -14.35 -16.75 -22.01
C ASN A 251 -13.45 -15.89 -22.91
N LEU A 252 -12.15 -16.19 -22.98
CA LEU A 252 -11.21 -15.52 -23.87
C LEU A 252 -11.11 -16.23 -25.23
N PRO A 253 -10.97 -15.50 -26.34
CA PRO A 253 -10.52 -16.08 -27.60
C PRO A 253 -9.10 -16.69 -27.47
N ALA A 254 -8.61 -17.42 -28.47
CA ALA A 254 -7.24 -17.95 -28.44
C ALA A 254 -6.18 -16.84 -28.66
N ASP A 255 -4.96 -17.07 -28.16
CA ASP A 255 -3.75 -16.29 -28.49
C ASP A 255 -3.84 -14.77 -28.19
N LEU A 256 -4.30 -14.42 -26.98
CA LEU A 256 -4.27 -13.04 -26.46
C LEU A 256 -3.07 -12.77 -25.57
N VAL A 257 -2.87 -11.47 -25.29
CA VAL A 257 -1.98 -10.99 -24.24
C VAL A 257 -2.81 -10.56 -23.04
N VAL A 258 -2.55 -11.15 -21.88
CA VAL A 258 -3.13 -10.78 -20.60
C VAL A 258 -2.16 -9.88 -19.84
N VAL A 259 -2.59 -8.65 -19.57
CA VAL A 259 -1.84 -7.65 -18.82
C VAL A 259 -2.38 -7.57 -17.38
N MET A 260 -1.47 -7.60 -16.40
CA MET A 260 -1.82 -7.51 -14.98
C MET A 260 -0.73 -6.80 -14.16
N ASP A 261 -1.06 -6.40 -12.93
CA ASP A 261 -0.13 -5.80 -11.99
C ASP A 261 0.85 -6.83 -11.38
N ASN A 262 1.57 -6.44 -10.32
CA ASN A 262 2.50 -7.33 -9.61
C ASN A 262 2.06 -7.61 -8.17
N ALA A 263 0.75 -7.74 -7.92
CA ALA A 263 0.25 -8.13 -6.61
C ALA A 263 0.92 -9.43 -6.13
N LYS A 264 1.12 -9.58 -4.82
CA LYS A 264 1.86 -10.72 -4.25
C LYS A 264 1.29 -12.08 -4.68
N TYR A 265 -0.03 -12.16 -4.89
CA TYR A 265 -0.69 -13.38 -5.35
C TYR A 265 -0.58 -13.59 -6.87
N HIS A 266 -0.32 -12.57 -7.68
CA HIS A 266 0.05 -12.74 -9.09
C HIS A 266 1.48 -13.29 -9.22
N CYS A 267 2.40 -12.81 -8.37
CA CYS A 267 3.81 -13.14 -8.43
C CYS A 267 4.23 -14.34 -7.55
N VAL A 268 3.36 -15.36 -7.38
CA VAL A 268 3.72 -16.58 -6.66
C VAL A 268 4.74 -17.38 -7.47
N GLN A 269 6.01 -17.30 -7.06
CA GLN A 269 7.13 -17.89 -7.79
C GLN A 269 7.11 -19.42 -7.78
N THR A 270 7.32 -20.03 -8.95
CA THR A 270 7.54 -21.47 -9.10
C THR A 270 9.02 -21.84 -8.94
N ASN A 271 9.93 -20.94 -9.27
CA ASN A 271 11.37 -21.16 -9.24
C ASN A 271 12.11 -20.31 -8.19
N LYS A 272 11.50 -20.10 -7.01
CA LYS A 272 12.04 -19.25 -5.94
C LYS A 272 13.53 -19.49 -5.69
N ARG A 273 14.32 -18.41 -5.77
CA ARG A 273 15.78 -18.47 -5.57
C ARG A 273 16.11 -18.91 -4.13
N PRO A 274 17.02 -19.88 -3.95
CA PRO A 274 17.57 -20.23 -2.65
C PRO A 274 18.22 -19.03 -1.95
N ASN A 275 18.22 -19.04 -0.62
CA ASN A 275 18.85 -18.01 0.21
C ASN A 275 19.78 -18.63 1.26
N SER A 276 20.34 -17.81 2.15
CA SER A 276 21.28 -18.27 3.18
C SER A 276 20.70 -19.30 4.15
N SER A 277 19.38 -19.37 4.33
CA SER A 277 18.74 -20.40 5.17
C SER A 277 18.43 -21.71 4.43
N THR A 278 18.45 -21.73 3.09
CA THR A 278 18.20 -22.93 2.27
C THR A 278 19.30 -23.98 2.43
N LEU A 279 18.98 -25.28 2.53
CA LEU A 279 19.99 -26.34 2.67
C LEU A 279 20.87 -26.45 1.42
N LYS A 280 22.15 -26.85 1.57
CA LYS A 280 23.09 -26.97 0.44
C LYS A 280 22.53 -27.89 -0.66
N ALA A 281 21.94 -29.02 -0.28
CA ALA A 281 21.34 -29.97 -1.22
C ALA A 281 20.20 -29.36 -2.06
N ASP A 282 19.40 -28.48 -1.46
CA ASP A 282 18.31 -27.78 -2.15
C ASP A 282 18.85 -26.68 -3.07
N VAL A 283 19.93 -25.99 -2.68
CA VAL A 283 20.64 -25.04 -3.56
C VAL A 283 21.16 -25.76 -4.81
N VAL A 284 21.81 -26.92 -4.63
CA VAL A 284 22.29 -27.78 -5.73
C VAL A 284 21.14 -28.25 -6.61
N SER A 285 20.03 -28.70 -6.02
CA SER A 285 18.85 -29.14 -6.75
C SER A 285 18.23 -28.01 -7.58
N TRP A 286 18.23 -26.78 -7.05
CA TRP A 286 17.78 -25.60 -7.78
C TRP A 286 18.71 -25.27 -8.95
N LEU A 287 20.03 -25.32 -8.77
CA LEU A 287 21.00 -25.07 -9.84
C LEU A 287 20.86 -26.09 -10.97
N ARG A 288 20.75 -27.39 -10.62
CA ARG A 288 20.52 -28.47 -11.59
C ARG A 288 19.23 -28.25 -12.38
N ARG A 289 18.11 -27.93 -11.70
CA ARG A 289 16.81 -27.72 -12.35
C ARG A 289 16.80 -26.53 -13.31
N ASN A 290 17.58 -25.49 -13.03
CA ASN A 290 17.66 -24.29 -13.87
C ASN A 290 18.86 -24.32 -14.84
N ASN A 291 19.49 -25.48 -15.05
CA ASN A 291 20.64 -25.66 -15.94
C ASN A 291 21.80 -24.67 -15.70
N VAL A 292 22.03 -24.28 -14.44
CA VAL A 292 23.17 -23.45 -14.06
C VAL A 292 24.36 -24.35 -13.78
N GLN A 293 25.48 -24.14 -14.48
CA GLN A 293 26.71 -24.90 -14.28
C GLN A 293 27.32 -24.61 -12.91
N PHE A 294 27.73 -25.65 -12.18
CA PHE A 294 28.41 -25.54 -10.89
C PHE A 294 29.33 -26.74 -10.65
N ASN A 295 30.26 -26.60 -9.70
CA ASN A 295 31.10 -27.70 -9.23
C ASN A 295 30.53 -28.27 -7.92
N GLU A 296 30.43 -29.60 -7.79
CA GLU A 296 29.88 -30.27 -6.61
C GLU A 296 30.70 -30.03 -5.32
N GLN A 297 31.98 -29.72 -5.47
CA GLN A 297 32.88 -29.40 -4.36
C GLN A 297 32.65 -27.99 -3.79
N PHE A 298 31.94 -27.11 -4.51
CA PHE A 298 31.68 -25.76 -4.04
C PHE A 298 30.95 -25.75 -2.69
N THR A 299 31.39 -24.84 -1.83
CA THR A 299 30.74 -24.51 -0.58
C THR A 299 29.36 -23.91 -0.83
N LYS A 300 28.50 -23.92 0.20
CA LYS A 300 27.17 -23.28 0.09
C LYS A 300 27.27 -21.79 -0.27
N ALA A 301 28.29 -21.09 0.21
CA ALA A 301 28.49 -19.67 -0.08
C ALA A 301 28.78 -19.43 -1.58
N GLU A 302 29.66 -20.23 -2.19
CA GLU A 302 29.97 -20.18 -3.62
C GLU A 302 28.74 -20.50 -4.47
N LEU A 303 27.98 -21.54 -4.10
CA LEU A 303 26.74 -21.90 -4.80
C LEU A 303 25.69 -20.78 -4.71
N LEU A 304 25.55 -20.11 -3.57
CA LEU A 304 24.63 -18.97 -3.42
C LEU A 304 25.08 -17.75 -4.25
N LEU A 305 26.40 -17.54 -4.42
CA LEU A 305 26.91 -16.50 -5.31
C LEU A 305 26.57 -16.81 -6.78
N LEU A 306 26.67 -18.08 -7.20
CA LEU A 306 26.20 -18.51 -8.53
C LEU A 306 24.70 -18.28 -8.71
N VAL A 307 23.87 -18.64 -7.73
CA VAL A 307 22.42 -18.37 -7.76
C VAL A 307 22.17 -16.87 -7.93
N LYS A 308 22.88 -16.02 -7.17
CA LYS A 308 22.75 -14.56 -7.23
C LYS A 308 23.10 -14.01 -8.62
N ASN A 309 24.20 -14.49 -9.21
CA ASN A 309 24.71 -14.01 -10.49
C ASN A 309 24.07 -14.70 -11.71
N SER A 310 23.25 -15.74 -11.50
CA SER A 310 22.55 -16.42 -12.58
C SER A 310 21.54 -15.51 -13.27
N SER A 311 21.47 -15.63 -14.61
CA SER A 311 20.49 -14.95 -15.46
C SER A 311 19.11 -15.60 -15.45
N VAL A 312 18.89 -16.58 -14.56
CA VAL A 312 17.61 -17.28 -14.41
C VAL A 312 16.53 -16.29 -13.98
N GLY A 313 15.60 -16.01 -14.90
CA GLY A 313 14.43 -15.17 -14.66
C GLY A 313 13.48 -15.80 -13.65
N GLN A 314 12.64 -14.99 -13.02
CA GLN A 314 11.58 -15.49 -12.15
C GLN A 314 10.43 -16.01 -13.02
N THR A 315 9.82 -17.11 -12.60
CA THR A 315 8.61 -17.68 -13.21
C THR A 315 7.49 -17.69 -12.17
N PHE A 316 6.28 -17.37 -12.60
CA PHE A 316 5.12 -17.26 -11.71
C PHE A 316 4.04 -18.27 -12.06
N LYS A 317 3.34 -18.79 -11.04
CA LYS A 317 2.27 -19.78 -11.23
C LYS A 317 1.13 -19.26 -12.10
N VAL A 318 0.77 -17.99 -11.96
CA VAL A 318 -0.28 -17.36 -12.77
C VAL A 318 0.12 -17.33 -14.25
N ASP A 319 1.38 -17.00 -14.55
CA ASP A 319 1.90 -17.00 -15.93
C ASP A 319 1.86 -18.39 -16.55
N GLU A 320 2.18 -19.43 -15.77
CA GLU A 320 2.07 -20.81 -16.23
C GLU A 320 0.63 -21.18 -16.56
N ILE A 321 -0.34 -20.84 -15.70
CA ILE A 321 -1.77 -21.09 -15.94
C ILE A 321 -2.26 -20.39 -17.23
N ILE A 322 -1.86 -19.13 -17.45
CA ILE A 322 -2.26 -18.35 -18.63
C ILE A 322 -1.60 -18.90 -19.90
N ARG A 323 -0.32 -19.26 -19.81
CA ARG A 323 0.42 -19.86 -20.92
C ARG A 323 -0.13 -21.23 -21.30
N ASP A 324 -0.47 -22.06 -20.33
CA ASP A 324 -1.03 -23.39 -20.56
C ASP A 324 -2.44 -23.31 -21.17
N ALA A 325 -3.15 -22.19 -20.97
CA ALA A 325 -4.39 -21.85 -21.68
C ALA A 325 -4.17 -21.26 -23.10
N GLY A 326 -2.93 -21.13 -23.57
CA GLY A 326 -2.59 -20.64 -24.91
C GLY A 326 -2.59 -19.11 -25.04
N HIS A 327 -2.26 -18.39 -23.97
CA HIS A 327 -2.14 -16.93 -23.98
C HIS A 327 -0.77 -16.47 -23.49
N HIS A 328 -0.46 -15.20 -23.72
CA HIS A 328 0.78 -14.55 -23.28
C HIS A 328 0.51 -13.71 -22.05
N THR A 329 1.46 -13.63 -21.12
CA THR A 329 1.38 -12.74 -19.96
C THR A 329 2.30 -11.54 -20.13
N LEU A 330 1.85 -10.37 -19.69
CA LEU A 330 2.68 -9.18 -19.59
C LEU A 330 2.40 -8.43 -18.28
N HIS A 331 3.41 -8.37 -17.40
CA HIS A 331 3.30 -7.62 -16.15
C HIS A 331 3.58 -6.13 -16.34
N LEU A 332 2.73 -5.29 -15.74
CA LEU A 332 2.90 -3.84 -15.66
C LEU A 332 4.19 -3.49 -14.90
N PRO A 333 4.85 -2.37 -15.24
CA PRO A 333 5.95 -1.87 -14.43
C PRO A 333 5.42 -1.32 -13.09
N PRO A 334 6.14 -1.50 -11.97
CA PRO A 334 5.69 -0.98 -10.67
C PRO A 334 5.44 0.53 -10.69
N TYR A 335 4.39 0.98 -9.99
CA TYR A 335 3.99 2.40 -9.85
C TYR A 335 3.59 3.09 -11.17
N HIS A 336 3.03 2.32 -12.11
CA HIS A 336 2.47 2.79 -13.37
C HIS A 336 1.03 2.30 -13.63
N PRO A 337 0.07 2.62 -12.76
CA PRO A 337 -1.34 2.32 -12.99
C PRO A 337 -1.91 3.11 -14.19
N ASP A 338 -1.25 4.22 -14.57
CA ASP A 338 -1.55 4.99 -15.79
C ASP A 338 -1.26 4.24 -17.09
N LEU A 339 -0.56 3.09 -17.01
CA LEU A 339 -0.36 2.16 -18.12
C LEU A 339 -1.39 1.01 -18.13
N ASN A 340 -2.36 1.02 -17.21
CA ASN A 340 -3.41 0.02 -17.08
C ASN A 340 -4.79 0.63 -17.36
N PRO A 341 -5.40 0.40 -18.55
CA PRO A 341 -6.68 1.00 -18.92
C PRO A 341 -7.82 0.68 -17.95
N ILE A 342 -7.80 -0.49 -17.29
CA ILE A 342 -8.87 -0.88 -16.37
C ILE A 342 -8.96 0.03 -15.15
N GLU A 343 -7.87 0.71 -14.77
CA GLU A 343 -7.88 1.71 -13.68
C GLU A 343 -8.75 2.92 -14.01
N LEU A 344 -8.76 3.34 -15.27
CA LEU A 344 -9.65 4.40 -15.76
C LEU A 344 -11.10 3.91 -15.74
N VAL A 345 -11.34 2.67 -16.15
CA VAL A 345 -12.66 2.04 -16.10
C VAL A 345 -13.17 1.95 -14.66
N TRP A 346 -12.30 1.59 -13.71
CA TRP A 346 -12.63 1.64 -12.28
C TRP A 346 -13.00 3.05 -11.83
N GLY A 347 -12.24 4.06 -12.25
CA GLY A 347 -12.53 5.47 -11.98
C GLY A 347 -13.92 5.87 -12.47
N ASP A 348 -14.25 5.55 -13.72
CA ASP A 348 -15.54 5.84 -14.34
C ASP A 348 -16.69 5.16 -13.60
N ILE A 349 -16.58 3.86 -13.34
CA ILE A 349 -17.64 3.07 -12.69
C ILE A 349 -17.82 3.50 -11.24
N LYS A 350 -16.74 3.71 -10.48
CA LYS A 350 -16.81 4.21 -9.11
C LYS A 350 -17.40 5.62 -9.07
N GLY A 351 -17.08 6.47 -10.05
CA GLY A 351 -17.64 7.81 -10.19
C GLY A 351 -19.15 7.79 -10.48
N LYS A 352 -19.59 6.96 -11.44
CA LYS A 352 -21.02 6.73 -11.74
C LYS A 352 -21.75 6.20 -10.50
N LEU A 353 -21.19 5.17 -9.85
CA LEU A 353 -21.74 4.58 -8.63
C LEU A 353 -21.85 5.60 -7.49
N ALA A 354 -20.85 6.45 -7.29
CA ALA A 354 -20.86 7.46 -6.24
C ALA A 354 -21.98 8.50 -6.43
N ARG A 355 -22.35 8.82 -7.68
CA ARG A 355 -23.47 9.72 -7.98
C ARG A 355 -24.84 9.05 -7.81
N GLU A 356 -24.95 7.78 -8.19
CA GLU A 356 -26.24 7.07 -8.26
C GLU A 356 -26.63 6.32 -6.97
N SER A 357 -25.66 5.99 -6.10
CA SER A 357 -25.86 5.08 -4.97
C SER A 357 -25.53 5.69 -3.60
N VAL A 358 -25.61 7.02 -3.48
CA VAL A 358 -25.30 7.77 -2.24
C VAL A 358 -26.08 7.19 -1.06
N GLY A 359 -25.37 6.81 0.01
CA GLY A 359 -25.97 6.31 1.25
C GLY A 359 -26.60 4.92 1.19
N THR A 360 -26.51 4.22 0.05
CA THR A 360 -27.12 2.88 -0.10
C THR A 360 -26.31 1.78 0.61
N PRO A 361 -26.97 0.71 1.11
CA PRO A 361 -26.29 -0.47 1.64
C PRO A 361 -25.49 -1.22 0.57
N LEU A 362 -24.48 -2.01 0.99
CA LEU A 362 -23.63 -2.77 0.06
C LEU A 362 -24.39 -3.69 -0.90
N GLY A 363 -25.45 -4.37 -0.43
CA GLY A 363 -26.23 -5.25 -1.30
C GLY A 363 -26.87 -4.51 -2.47
N GLN A 364 -27.31 -3.27 -2.26
CA GLN A 364 -27.83 -2.43 -3.35
C GLN A 364 -26.69 -1.95 -4.26
N LYS A 365 -25.54 -1.55 -3.69
CA LYS A 365 -24.37 -1.19 -4.49
C LYS A 365 -23.90 -2.32 -5.41
N GLU A 366 -24.00 -3.57 -4.98
CA GLU A 366 -23.68 -4.73 -5.82
C GLU A 366 -24.61 -4.81 -7.05
N VAL A 367 -25.91 -4.56 -6.87
CA VAL A 367 -26.88 -4.54 -7.98
C VAL A 367 -26.56 -3.39 -8.95
N TYR A 368 -26.29 -2.19 -8.43
CA TYR A 368 -25.88 -1.05 -9.26
C TYR A 368 -24.58 -1.32 -10.01
N LEU A 369 -23.58 -1.91 -9.35
CA LEU A 369 -22.32 -2.29 -9.99
C LEU A 369 -22.57 -3.26 -11.16
N LYS A 370 -23.35 -4.32 -10.95
CA LYS A 370 -23.68 -5.28 -12.02
C LYS A 370 -24.34 -4.58 -13.22
N LYS A 371 -25.27 -3.65 -12.96
CA LYS A 371 -25.89 -2.82 -14.00
C LYS A 371 -24.85 -1.97 -14.74
N LEU A 372 -24.03 -1.20 -14.02
CA LEU A 372 -23.00 -0.35 -14.60
C LEU A 372 -21.99 -1.13 -15.45
N PHE A 373 -21.58 -2.32 -15.01
CA PHE A 373 -20.73 -3.20 -15.79
C PHE A 373 -21.39 -3.71 -17.08
N SER A 374 -22.68 -4.04 -17.02
CA SER A 374 -23.42 -4.49 -18.20
C SER A 374 -23.68 -3.39 -19.23
N GLU A 375 -23.75 -2.13 -18.78
CA GLU A 375 -23.99 -0.96 -19.63
C GLU A 375 -22.69 -0.32 -20.15
N TYR A 376 -21.53 -0.69 -19.60
CA TYR A 376 -20.25 -0.13 -20.00
C TYR A 376 -19.90 -0.57 -21.43
N SER A 377 -19.82 0.39 -22.34
CA SER A 377 -19.80 0.10 -23.77
C SER A 377 -18.40 -0.26 -24.28
N LYS A 378 -18.36 -0.85 -25.47
CA LYS A 378 -17.09 -1.13 -26.17
C LYS A 378 -16.37 0.17 -26.54
N GLU A 379 -17.12 1.21 -26.91
CA GLU A 379 -16.59 2.54 -27.26
C GLU A 379 -15.92 3.20 -26.05
N GLU A 380 -16.52 3.09 -24.86
CA GLU A 380 -15.87 3.55 -23.61
C GLU A 380 -14.53 2.83 -23.39
N TRP A 381 -14.48 1.51 -23.60
CA TRP A 381 -13.24 0.72 -23.55
C TRP A 381 -12.18 1.14 -24.59
N VAL A 382 -12.60 1.45 -25.82
CA VAL A 382 -11.70 1.94 -26.88
C VAL A 382 -11.12 3.30 -26.49
N ASN A 383 -11.92 4.19 -25.88
CA ASN A 383 -11.48 5.51 -25.45
C ASN A 383 -10.41 5.42 -24.34
N VAL A 384 -10.62 4.60 -23.31
CA VAL A 384 -9.63 4.43 -22.23
C VAL A 384 -8.35 3.75 -22.74
N CYS A 385 -8.47 2.74 -23.63
CA CYS A 385 -7.31 2.14 -24.29
C CYS A 385 -6.54 3.17 -25.14
N GLY A 386 -7.28 4.03 -25.86
CA GLY A 386 -6.70 5.12 -26.65
C GLY A 386 -5.96 6.15 -25.80
N HIS A 387 -6.48 6.49 -24.62
CA HIS A 387 -5.80 7.34 -23.65
C HIS A 387 -4.47 6.71 -23.19
N VAL A 388 -4.49 5.44 -22.77
CA VAL A 388 -3.28 4.74 -22.32
C VAL A 388 -2.23 4.63 -23.44
N LYS A 389 -2.65 4.38 -24.68
CA LYS A 389 -1.73 4.39 -25.84
C LYS A 389 -1.02 5.75 -26.02
N LYS A 390 -1.68 6.86 -25.71
CA LYS A 390 -1.06 8.19 -25.69
C LYS A 390 -0.06 8.30 -24.54
N CYS A 391 -0.43 7.86 -23.33
CA CYS A 391 0.49 7.83 -22.19
C CYS A 391 1.76 7.05 -22.51
N GLU A 392 1.65 5.86 -23.09
CA GLU A 392 2.78 5.05 -23.52
C GLU A 392 3.68 5.74 -24.55
N ALA A 393 3.09 6.43 -25.54
CA ALA A 393 3.84 7.20 -26.52
C ALA A 393 4.60 8.35 -25.85
N ASP A 394 3.95 9.06 -24.93
CA ASP A 394 4.54 10.10 -24.09
C ASP A 394 5.74 9.58 -23.29
N TYR A 395 5.60 8.41 -22.64
CA TYR A 395 6.71 7.78 -21.93
C TYR A 395 7.88 7.46 -22.85
N ARG A 396 7.63 6.87 -24.02
CA ARG A 396 8.69 6.52 -24.99
C ARG A 396 9.44 7.74 -25.50
N GLN A 397 8.74 8.84 -25.75
CA GLN A 397 9.35 10.08 -26.23
C GLN A 397 10.14 10.78 -25.12
N LYS A 398 9.58 10.86 -23.91
CA LYS A 398 10.10 11.72 -22.84
C LYS A 398 11.17 11.04 -21.99
N ASP A 399 11.15 9.73 -21.82
CA ASP A 399 12.09 9.04 -20.92
C ASP A 399 13.56 9.26 -21.34
N HIS A 400 13.85 9.21 -22.65
CA HIS A 400 15.19 9.49 -23.17
C HIS A 400 15.63 10.95 -22.94
N LEU A 401 14.70 11.91 -23.04
CA LEU A 401 14.98 13.33 -22.80
C LEU A 401 15.27 13.60 -21.32
N VAL A 402 14.53 12.96 -20.42
CA VAL A 402 14.76 13.10 -18.98
C VAL A 402 16.12 12.57 -18.59
N GLU A 403 16.53 11.42 -19.14
CA GLU A 403 17.85 10.83 -18.91
C GLU A 403 18.98 11.76 -19.38
N SER A 404 18.89 12.30 -20.60
CA SER A 404 19.91 13.22 -21.13
C SER A 404 20.05 14.49 -20.29
N GLU A 405 18.93 15.03 -19.79
CA GLU A 405 18.95 16.21 -18.92
C GLU A 405 19.50 15.88 -17.52
N ILE A 406 19.15 14.74 -16.94
CA ILE A 406 19.71 14.31 -15.66
C ILE A 406 21.23 14.13 -15.78
N ASP A 407 21.71 13.51 -16.86
CA ASP A 407 23.14 13.33 -17.10
C ASP A 407 23.85 14.68 -17.29
N SER A 408 23.22 15.65 -17.96
CA SER A 408 23.77 17.00 -18.07
C SER A 408 23.98 17.66 -16.70
N PHE A 409 23.05 17.50 -15.75
CA PHE A 409 23.21 17.98 -14.37
C PHE A 409 24.26 17.23 -13.56
N ILE A 410 24.51 15.96 -13.89
CA ILE A 410 25.56 15.16 -13.25
C ILE A 410 26.93 15.61 -13.77
N ILE A 411 27.05 15.94 -15.06
CA ILE A 411 28.30 16.31 -15.75
C ILE A 411 28.67 17.79 -15.54
N ASN A 412 27.71 18.71 -15.40
CA ASN A 412 28.01 20.13 -15.19
C ASN A 412 28.54 20.39 -13.77
N VAL A 413 29.86 20.27 -13.61
CA VAL A 413 30.61 20.46 -12.34
C VAL A 413 30.86 21.94 -12.00
N GLY A 414 30.56 22.90 -12.89
CA GLY A 414 31.07 24.29 -12.77
C GLY A 414 30.06 25.44 -12.81
N GLY A 415 28.75 25.20 -12.80
CA GLY A 415 27.74 26.26 -12.91
C GLY A 415 27.19 26.72 -11.57
N THR A 416 27.53 27.94 -11.15
CA THR A 416 26.94 28.65 -10.01
C THR A 416 25.42 28.70 -10.13
N SER A 417 24.73 27.84 -9.40
CA SER A 417 23.31 27.96 -9.11
C SER A 417 23.18 27.69 -7.63
N ASP A 418 22.77 28.71 -6.89
CA ASP A 418 22.71 28.74 -5.43
C ASP A 418 22.05 27.48 -4.88
N SER A 419 22.92 26.58 -4.44
CA SER A 419 22.57 25.44 -3.63
C SER A 419 22.25 26.01 -2.25
N ASP A 420 20.97 26.30 -2.00
CA ASP A 420 20.44 26.31 -0.64
C ASP A 420 20.75 24.93 -0.04
N SER A 421 21.88 24.87 0.66
CA SER A 421 22.32 23.72 1.44
C SER A 421 21.32 23.54 2.57
N SER A 422 20.22 22.84 2.31
CA SER A 422 19.37 22.34 3.37
C SER A 422 20.15 21.24 4.08
N SER A 423 20.82 21.63 5.16
CA SER A 423 21.23 20.73 6.23
C SER A 423 19.98 20.06 6.80
N GLU A 424 19.53 18.99 6.15
CA GLU A 424 18.60 18.05 6.77
C GLU A 424 19.47 17.07 7.54
N GLU A 425 19.50 17.27 8.85
CA GLU A 425 20.06 16.34 9.82
C GLU A 425 19.52 14.93 9.54
N ASP A 426 20.44 14.03 9.25
CA ASP A 426 20.19 12.59 9.25
C ASP A 426 19.68 12.21 10.63
N SER A 427 18.36 12.08 10.76
CA SER A 427 17.76 11.24 11.80
C SER A 427 17.51 9.88 11.17
N ASP A 428 18.56 9.05 11.24
CA ASP A 428 18.43 7.59 11.22
C ASP A 428 17.42 7.20 12.31
N PHE A 429 16.17 7.01 11.90
CA PHE A 429 15.21 6.19 12.62
C PHE A 429 15.04 4.91 11.81
N SER A 430 16.02 4.03 11.98
CA SER A 430 15.82 2.59 11.83
C SER A 430 15.01 2.09 13.03
N ASP A 431 13.76 1.72 12.79
CA ASP A 431 13.05 0.61 13.43
C ASP A 431 11.87 0.16 12.56
#